data_AF-A0A517YZB8-F1
#
_entry.id   AF-A0A517YZB8-F1
#
_cell.length_a   1.000
_cell.length_b   1.000
_cell.length_c   1.000
_cell.angle_alpha   90.00
_cell.angle_beta   90.00
_cell.angle_gamma   90.00
#
_symmetry.space_group_name_H-M   'P 1'
#
loop_
_entity.id
_entity.type
_entity.pdbx_description
1 polymer ?
#
loop_
_entity_poly.entity_id
_entity_poly.type
_entity_poly.pdbx_seq_one_letter_code
_entity_poly.pdbx_strand_id
1 'polypeptide(L)'
;MVQVRGSLKGLSEENLRINMVSHSEELLDRSTHLPTADRVLLEQVLRYGFTAHEIGRLSGITSSSVLRRVRKLSGRLRDPMYRFVTEKEVLIPRDLKVTARLIFVEGRSMRVASEKQGVTMHHTRKRVQQLRMLKEAHEQMNGLGETLKRERTRGRSRKRS
;
A
#
# COMPACT_ATOMS: atom_id res chain seq x y z
N MET A 1 -19.70 -36.74 26.55
CA MET A 1 -20.34 -35.73 25.67
C MET A 1 -19.37 -34.59 25.43
N VAL A 2 -18.74 -34.53 24.25
CA VAL A 2 -17.82 -33.45 23.88
C VAL A 2 -18.62 -32.38 23.16
N GLN A 3 -18.79 -31.21 23.79
CA GLN A 3 -19.42 -30.05 23.15
C GLN A 3 -18.50 -29.52 22.05
N VAL A 4 -18.85 -29.81 20.80
CA VAL A 4 -18.29 -29.17 19.61
C VAL A 4 -18.76 -27.72 19.61
N ARG A 5 -17.92 -26.80 20.12
CA ARG A 5 -18.15 -25.36 19.96
C ARG A 5 -18.17 -25.04 18.46
N GLY A 6 -19.36 -24.74 17.94
CA GLY A 6 -19.59 -24.27 16.58
C GLY A 6 -18.64 -23.11 16.26
N SER A 7 -17.71 -23.39 15.37
CA SER A 7 -16.60 -22.50 15.01
C SER A 7 -17.12 -21.39 14.10
N LEU A 8 -17.43 -20.22 14.66
CA LEU A 8 -17.68 -18.97 13.92
C LEU A 8 -16.46 -18.49 13.10
N LYS A 9 -15.38 -19.29 13.00
CA LYS A 9 -14.15 -18.93 12.26
C LYS A 9 -14.35 -18.86 10.74
N GLY A 10 -15.29 -19.62 10.18
CA GLY A 10 -15.52 -19.68 8.72
C GLY A 10 -15.96 -18.34 8.11
N LEU A 11 -16.82 -17.60 8.81
CA LEU A 11 -17.38 -16.33 8.31
C LEU A 11 -16.33 -15.22 8.18
N SER A 12 -15.22 -15.27 8.93
CA SER A 12 -14.17 -14.25 8.83
C SER A 12 -13.23 -14.46 7.64
N GLU A 13 -13.01 -15.71 7.23
CA GLU A 13 -12.17 -16.05 6.07
C GLU A 13 -12.95 -15.85 4.75
N GLU A 14 -14.25 -16.17 4.76
CA GLU A 14 -15.12 -15.99 3.61
C GLU A 14 -15.39 -14.51 3.30
N ASN A 15 -15.58 -13.67 4.33
CA ASN A 15 -15.71 -12.22 4.17
C ASN A 15 -14.41 -11.52 3.69
N LEU A 16 -13.24 -12.10 3.98
CA LEU A 16 -11.97 -11.63 3.42
C LEU A 16 -11.87 -11.94 1.93
N ARG A 17 -12.39 -13.09 1.48
CA ARG A 17 -12.44 -13.47 0.06
C ARG A 17 -13.31 -12.49 -0.73
N ILE A 18 -14.52 -12.18 -0.27
CA ILE A 18 -15.51 -11.40 -1.05
C ILE A 18 -15.05 -9.94 -1.28
N ASN A 19 -14.42 -9.28 -0.30
CA ASN A 19 -13.98 -7.89 -0.44
C ASN A 19 -12.61 -7.71 -1.15
N MET A 20 -11.82 -8.76 -1.33
CA MET A 20 -10.49 -8.66 -1.96
C MET A 20 -10.50 -8.84 -3.48
N VAL A 21 -11.51 -9.49 -4.06
CA VAL A 21 -11.52 -9.86 -5.50
C VAL A 21 -11.61 -8.64 -6.43
N SER A 22 -12.41 -7.62 -6.10
CA SER A 22 -12.61 -6.47 -7.01
C SER A 22 -11.37 -5.57 -7.19
N HIS A 23 -10.35 -5.68 -6.31
CA HIS A 23 -9.13 -4.85 -6.37
C HIS A 23 -7.86 -5.72 -6.35
N SER A 24 -7.98 -7.02 -6.63
CA SER A 24 -6.87 -7.96 -6.50
C SER A 24 -5.76 -7.67 -7.50
N GLU A 25 -6.10 -7.37 -8.75
CA GLU A 25 -5.15 -7.08 -9.83
C GLU A 25 -4.34 -5.81 -9.56
N GLU A 26 -5.00 -4.71 -9.16
CA GLU A 26 -4.34 -3.45 -8.81
C GLU A 26 -3.36 -3.64 -7.62
N LEU A 27 -3.77 -4.43 -6.62
CA LEU A 27 -2.89 -4.74 -5.48
C LEU A 27 -1.71 -5.61 -5.90
N LEU A 28 -1.90 -6.58 -6.80
CA LEU A 28 -0.83 -7.43 -7.31
C LEU A 28 0.18 -6.62 -8.14
N ASP A 29 -0.29 -5.72 -9.01
CA ASP A 29 0.59 -4.84 -9.79
C ASP A 29 1.45 -3.97 -8.87
N ARG A 30 0.83 -3.30 -7.89
CA ARG A 30 1.56 -2.51 -6.89
C ARG A 30 2.51 -3.35 -6.05
N SER A 31 2.19 -4.61 -5.79
CA SER A 31 3.03 -5.49 -4.97
C SER A 31 4.42 -5.77 -5.58
N THR A 32 4.63 -5.48 -6.86
CA THR A 32 5.91 -5.65 -7.55
C THR A 32 7.05 -4.85 -6.90
N HIS A 33 6.74 -3.72 -6.24
CA HIS A 33 7.71 -2.90 -5.52
C HIS A 33 7.99 -3.35 -4.09
N LEU A 34 7.24 -4.33 -3.56
CA LEU A 34 7.44 -4.84 -2.20
C LEU A 34 8.68 -5.74 -2.10
N PRO A 35 9.23 -5.94 -0.88
CA PRO A 35 10.19 -7.00 -0.63
C PRO A 35 9.64 -8.36 -1.07
N THR A 36 10.50 -9.23 -1.62
CA THR A 36 10.10 -10.53 -2.20
C THR A 36 9.20 -11.35 -1.29
N ALA A 37 9.52 -11.44 0.01
CA ALA A 37 8.73 -12.21 0.97
C ALA A 37 7.30 -11.66 1.16
N ASP A 38 7.12 -10.34 1.11
CA ASP A 38 5.80 -9.70 1.21
C ASP A 38 5.00 -9.87 -0.10
N ARG A 39 5.69 -9.76 -1.25
CA ARG A 39 5.09 -9.95 -2.58
C ARG A 39 4.58 -11.38 -2.74
N VAL A 40 5.41 -12.39 -2.45
CA VAL A 40 5.05 -13.82 -2.54
C VAL A 40 3.84 -14.12 -1.66
N LEU A 41 3.80 -13.57 -0.44
CA LEU A 41 2.65 -13.76 0.45
C LEU A 41 1.35 -13.19 -0.16
N LEU A 42 1.40 -12.01 -0.75
CA LEU A 42 0.23 -11.43 -1.42
C LEU A 42 -0.17 -12.23 -2.66
N GLU A 43 0.78 -12.69 -3.47
CA GLU A 43 0.51 -13.55 -4.63
C GLU A 43 -0.18 -14.86 -4.22
N GLN A 44 0.29 -15.53 -3.16
CA GLN A 44 -0.33 -16.74 -2.61
C GLN A 44 -1.81 -16.51 -2.28
N VAL A 45 -2.13 -15.39 -1.64
CA VAL A 45 -3.50 -15.08 -1.24
C VAL A 45 -4.36 -14.60 -2.42
N LEU A 46 -3.86 -13.61 -3.17
CA LEU A 46 -4.65 -12.89 -4.18
C LEU A 46 -4.69 -13.59 -5.53
N ARG A 47 -3.58 -14.20 -5.97
CA ARG A 47 -3.48 -14.86 -7.28
C ARG A 47 -3.83 -16.34 -7.18
N TYR A 48 -3.31 -17.03 -6.17
CA TYR A 48 -3.47 -18.48 -6.04
C TYR A 48 -4.60 -18.90 -5.10
N GLY A 49 -5.24 -17.96 -4.39
CA GLY A 49 -6.42 -18.23 -3.57
C GLY A 49 -6.15 -19.02 -2.27
N PHE A 50 -4.89 -19.16 -1.86
CA PHE A 50 -4.53 -19.85 -0.62
C PHE A 50 -5.15 -19.15 0.59
N THR A 51 -5.70 -19.96 1.49
CA THR A 51 -6.19 -19.50 2.79
C THR A 51 -5.03 -19.18 3.73
N ALA A 52 -5.29 -18.33 4.73
CA ALA A 52 -4.29 -18.03 5.75
C ALA A 52 -3.88 -19.27 6.55
N HIS A 53 -4.79 -20.23 6.69
CA HIS A 53 -4.52 -21.52 7.32
C HIS A 53 -3.55 -22.39 6.51
N GLU A 54 -3.75 -22.51 5.20
CA GLU A 54 -2.84 -23.25 4.31
C GLU A 54 -1.44 -22.63 4.29
N ILE A 55 -1.36 -21.31 4.10
CA ILE A 55 -0.07 -20.58 4.13
C ILE A 55 0.61 -20.77 5.49
N GLY A 56 -0.15 -20.68 6.58
CA GLY A 56 0.36 -20.87 7.93
C GLY A 56 0.96 -22.26 8.15
N ARG A 57 0.27 -23.31 7.69
CA ARG A 57 0.75 -24.69 7.74
C ARG A 57 2.03 -24.87 6.92
N LEU A 58 2.11 -24.30 5.72
CA LEU A 58 3.27 -24.40 4.84
C LEU A 58 4.49 -23.63 5.36
N SER A 59 4.26 -22.49 6.03
CA SER A 59 5.33 -21.57 6.46
C SER A 59 5.73 -21.71 7.93
N GLY A 60 5.02 -22.55 8.71
CA GLY A 60 5.21 -22.66 10.16
C GLY A 60 4.76 -21.42 10.95
N ILE A 61 3.80 -20.65 10.42
CA ILE A 61 3.30 -19.41 11.03
C ILE A 61 1.81 -19.57 11.35
N THR A 62 1.31 -18.94 12.41
CA THR A 62 -0.13 -18.99 12.72
C THR A 62 -0.97 -18.25 11.68
N SER A 63 -2.18 -18.75 11.38
CA SER A 63 -3.10 -18.11 10.43
C SER A 63 -3.43 -16.66 10.82
N SER A 64 -3.53 -16.38 12.12
CA SER A 64 -3.76 -15.01 12.64
C SER A 64 -2.63 -14.05 12.24
N SER A 65 -1.38 -14.49 12.34
CA SER A 65 -0.21 -13.70 11.93
C SER A 65 -0.19 -13.47 10.42
N VAL A 66 -0.56 -14.49 9.63
CA VAL A 66 -0.73 -14.36 8.17
C VAL A 66 -1.77 -13.30 7.83
N LEU A 67 -2.98 -13.41 8.41
CA LEU A 67 -4.06 -12.44 8.19
C LEU A 67 -3.67 -11.02 8.59
N ARG A 68 -3.04 -10.86 9.75
CA ARG A 68 -2.56 -9.56 10.23
C ARG A 68 -1.54 -8.97 9.25
N ARG A 69 -0.63 -9.78 8.73
CA ARG A 69 0.36 -9.34 7.75
C ARG A 69 -0.32 -8.94 6.44
N VAL A 70 -1.17 -9.78 5.87
CA VAL A 70 -1.92 -9.49 4.62
C VAL A 70 -2.73 -8.21 4.73
N ARG A 71 -3.45 -7.99 5.85
CA ARG A 71 -4.21 -6.75 6.09
C ARG A 71 -3.29 -5.53 6.12
N LYS A 72 -2.15 -5.61 6.83
CA LYS A 72 -1.16 -4.53 6.89
C LYS A 72 -0.58 -4.23 5.50
N LEU A 73 -0.25 -5.25 4.72
CA LEU A 73 0.26 -5.10 3.36
C LEU A 73 -0.78 -4.45 2.45
N SER A 74 -2.02 -4.93 2.48
CA SER A 74 -3.12 -4.38 1.67
C SER A 74 -3.42 -2.93 2.02
N GLY A 75 -3.43 -2.58 3.32
CA GLY A 75 -3.57 -1.19 3.76
C GLY A 75 -2.43 -0.30 3.26
N ARG A 76 -1.19 -0.80 3.32
CA ARG A 76 -0.01 -0.09 2.79
C ARG A 76 -0.09 0.14 1.28
N LEU A 77 -0.50 -0.87 0.50
CA LEU A 77 -0.65 -0.74 -0.96
C LEU A 77 -1.75 0.22 -1.40
N ARG A 78 -2.70 0.52 -0.51
CA ARG A 78 -3.75 1.52 -0.73
C ARG A 78 -3.37 2.90 -0.19
N ASP A 79 -2.25 3.01 0.53
CA ASP A 79 -1.80 4.26 1.11
C ASP A 79 -1.39 5.25 -0.01
N PRO A 80 -1.92 6.48 -0.03
CA PRO A 80 -1.56 7.48 -1.04
C PRO A 80 -0.06 7.80 -1.09
N MET A 81 0.66 7.74 0.04
CA MET A 81 2.12 7.90 0.06
C MET A 81 2.83 6.73 -0.61
N TYR A 82 2.36 5.49 -0.42
CA TYR A 82 2.93 4.33 -1.12
C TYR A 82 2.87 4.54 -2.64
N ARG A 83 1.69 4.94 -3.13
CA ARG A 83 1.44 5.21 -4.53
C ARG A 83 2.33 6.35 -5.05
N PHE A 84 2.39 7.46 -4.32
CA PHE A 84 3.25 8.59 -4.67
C PHE A 84 4.72 8.17 -4.78
N VAL A 85 5.23 7.40 -3.81
CA VAL A 85 6.65 6.99 -3.79
C VAL A 85 6.99 6.04 -4.93
N THR A 86 6.09 5.14 -5.30
CA THR A 86 6.32 4.14 -6.34
C THR A 86 6.10 4.70 -7.75
N GLU A 87 5.02 5.47 -7.98
CA GLU A 87 4.68 5.99 -9.31
C GLU A 87 5.42 7.29 -9.67
N LYS A 88 5.87 8.06 -8.66
CA LYS A 88 6.50 9.39 -8.84
C LYS A 88 7.92 9.43 -8.29
N GLU A 89 8.64 8.31 -8.30
CA GLU A 89 10.01 8.22 -7.79
C GLU A 89 10.96 9.26 -8.40
N VAL A 90 10.74 9.64 -9.66
CA VAL A 90 11.55 10.66 -10.37
C VAL A 90 11.42 12.04 -9.73
N LEU A 91 10.27 12.36 -9.12
CA LEU A 91 10.02 13.65 -8.46
C LEU A 91 10.65 13.71 -7.06
N ILE A 92 11.10 12.58 -6.51
CA ILE A 92 11.63 12.51 -5.15
C ILE A 92 13.14 12.83 -5.19
N PRO A 93 13.60 13.85 -4.44
CA PRO A 93 15.02 14.15 -4.27
C PRO A 93 15.83 12.93 -3.84
N ARG A 94 17.05 12.79 -4.38
CA ARG A 94 17.89 11.59 -4.19
C ARG A 94 18.15 11.26 -2.73
N ASP A 95 18.34 12.26 -1.89
CA ASP A 95 18.58 12.15 -0.45
C ASP A 95 17.34 11.68 0.34
N LEU A 96 16.13 11.86 -0.22
CA LEU A 96 14.87 11.41 0.37
C LEU A 96 14.45 10.01 -0.08
N LYS A 97 14.93 9.52 -1.24
CA LYS A 97 14.52 8.23 -1.83
C LYS A 97 14.68 7.04 -0.87
N VAL A 98 15.82 6.97 -0.17
CA VAL A 98 16.09 5.87 0.77
C VAL A 98 15.09 5.89 1.93
N THR A 99 14.82 7.07 2.50
CA THR A 99 13.84 7.23 3.58
C THR A 99 12.43 6.88 3.09
N ALA A 100 12.06 7.35 1.89
CA ALA A 100 10.77 7.09 1.28
C ALA A 100 10.52 5.59 1.09
N ARG A 101 11.50 4.87 0.52
CA ARG A 101 11.42 3.43 0.28
C ARG A 101 11.33 2.63 1.58
N LEU A 102 12.19 2.92 2.56
CA LEU A 102 12.19 2.19 3.84
C LEU A 102 10.86 2.33 4.59
N ILE A 103 10.30 3.53 4.64
CA ILE A 103 9.11 3.81 5.46
C ILE A 103 7.84 3.44 4.70
N PHE A 104 7.65 3.98 3.50
CA PHE A 104 6.37 3.84 2.80
C PHE A 104 6.28 2.54 2.02
N VAL A 105 7.37 2.07 1.40
CA VAL A 105 7.36 0.84 0.59
C VAL A 105 7.61 -0.40 1.45
N GLU A 106 8.69 -0.40 2.24
CA GLU A 106 9.05 -1.55 3.09
C GLU A 106 8.29 -1.57 4.43
N GLY A 107 7.60 -0.49 4.82
CA GLY A 107 6.83 -0.43 6.06
C GLY A 107 7.69 -0.49 7.33
N ARG A 108 8.95 -0.06 7.25
CA ARG A 108 9.84 0.06 8.42
C ARG A 108 9.41 1.24 9.28
N SER A 109 9.62 1.12 10.59
CA SER A 109 9.41 2.25 11.48
C SER A 109 10.46 3.33 11.21
N MET A 110 10.15 4.59 11.56
CA MET A 110 11.11 5.69 11.48
C MET A 110 12.41 5.37 12.24
N ARG A 111 12.31 4.63 13.35
CA ARG A 111 13.46 4.20 14.16
C ARG A 111 14.38 3.26 13.40
N VAL A 112 13.82 2.21 12.81
CA VAL A 112 14.60 1.27 11.98
C VAL A 112 15.18 1.99 10.76
N ALA A 113 14.43 2.91 10.17
CA ALA A 113 14.89 3.69 9.02
C ALA A 113 16.01 4.68 9.38
N SER A 114 15.99 5.28 10.58
CA SER A 114 17.04 6.19 11.06
C SER A 114 18.32 5.42 11.39
N GLU A 115 18.20 4.30 12.10
CA GLU A 115 19.31 3.40 12.43
C GLU A 115 20.01 2.90 11.16
N LYS A 116 19.24 2.40 10.17
CA LYS A 116 19.78 1.90 8.90
C LYS A 116 20.47 2.97 8.05
N GLN A 117 20.10 4.24 8.21
CA GLN A 117 20.70 5.36 7.47
C GLN A 117 21.81 6.07 8.23
N GLY A 118 22.10 5.71 9.48
CA GLY A 118 23.08 6.41 10.32
C GLY A 118 22.69 7.85 10.64
N VAL A 119 21.39 8.16 10.69
CA VAL A 119 20.88 9.52 11.00
C VAL A 119 20.03 9.51 12.27
N THR A 120 19.84 10.68 12.88
CA THR A 120 18.97 10.78 14.05
C THR A 120 17.49 10.67 13.68
N MET A 121 16.66 10.19 14.62
CA MET A 121 15.21 10.12 14.46
C MET A 121 14.57 11.45 14.05
N HIS A 122 15.11 12.58 14.53
CA HIS A 122 14.66 13.92 14.17
C HIS A 122 14.86 14.22 12.68
N HIS A 123 16.02 13.87 12.12
CA HIS A 123 16.28 14.02 10.68
C HIS A 123 15.33 13.16 9.86
N THR A 124 15.09 11.90 10.25
CA THR A 124 14.11 11.04 9.57
C THR A 124 12.71 11.63 9.59
N ARG A 125 12.28 12.22 10.72
CA ARG A 125 10.98 12.89 10.83
C ARG A 125 10.87 14.08 9.87
N LYS A 126 11.91 14.93 9.80
CA LYS A 126 11.96 16.05 8.84
C LYS A 126 11.87 15.57 7.39
N ARG A 127 12.61 14.52 7.02
CA ARG A 127 12.54 13.90 5.68
C ARG A 127 11.14 13.37 5.35
N VAL A 128 10.48 12.73 6.30
CA VAL A 128 9.08 12.27 6.13
C VAL A 128 8.13 13.44 5.91
N GLN A 129 8.30 14.55 6.65
CA GLN A 129 7.50 15.76 6.45
C GLN A 129 7.72 16.36 5.06
N GLN A 130 8.97 16.47 4.60
CA GLN A 130 9.30 16.93 3.25
C GLN A 130 8.64 16.06 2.17
N LEU A 131 8.65 14.74 2.33
CA LEU A 131 7.99 13.82 1.39
C LEU A 131 6.47 14.04 1.32
N ARG A 132 5.81 14.34 2.45
CA ARG A 132 4.37 14.65 2.47
C ARG A 132 4.08 15.98 1.77
N MET A 133 4.88 17.01 2.03
CA MET A 133 4.77 18.29 1.36
C MET A 133 4.97 18.16 -0.16
N LEU A 134 5.93 17.34 -0.61
CA LEU A 134 6.14 17.06 -2.03
C LEU A 134 4.93 16.39 -2.68
N LYS A 135 4.30 15.44 -1.98
CA LYS A 135 3.06 14.81 -2.46
C LYS A 135 1.93 15.83 -2.57
N GLU A 136 1.70 16.63 -1.53
CA GLU A 136 0.65 17.64 -1.50
C GLU A 136 0.83 18.68 -2.61
N ALA A 137 2.06 19.19 -2.81
CA ALA A 137 2.37 20.10 -3.90
C ALA A 137 2.09 19.48 -5.28
N HIS A 138 2.45 18.20 -5.48
CA HIS A 138 2.16 17.48 -6.71
C HIS A 138 0.65 17.27 -6.93
N GLU A 139 -0.12 16.98 -5.88
CA GLU A 139 -1.59 16.85 -5.95
C GLU A 139 -2.25 18.19 -6.31
N GLN A 140 -1.78 19.31 -5.74
CA GLN A 140 -2.26 20.65 -6.08
C GLN A 140 -1.98 21.02 -7.54
N MET A 141 -0.77 20.74 -8.05
CA MET A 141 -0.42 21.00 -9.45
C MET A 141 -1.28 20.19 -10.43
N ASN A 142 -1.58 18.93 -10.12
CA ASN A 142 -2.44 18.10 -10.97
C ASN A 142 -3.91 18.51 -10.92
N GLY A 143 -4.43 18.89 -9.73
CA GLY A 143 -5.80 19.36 -9.58
C GLY A 143 -6.09 20.65 -10.37
N LEU A 144 -5.11 21.57 -10.42
CA LEU A 144 -5.20 22.77 -11.27
C LEU A 144 -5.28 22.42 -12.75
N GLY A 145 -4.52 21.42 -13.20
CA GLY A 145 -4.56 20.93 -14.58
C GLY A 145 -5.92 20.34 -14.98
N GLU A 146 -6.58 19.60 -14.08
CA GLU A 146 -7.92 19.07 -14.34
C GLU A 146 -8.98 20.18 -14.40
N THR A 147 -8.86 21.19 -13.54
CA THR A 147 -9.80 22.32 -13.49
C THR A 147 -9.75 23.11 -14.80
N LEU A 148 -8.55 23.43 -15.28
CA LEU A 148 -8.34 24.14 -16.55
C LEU A 148 -8.82 23.32 -17.77
N LYS A 149 -8.68 21.99 -17.75
CA LYS A 149 -9.22 21.11 -18.80
C LYS A 149 -10.76 21.15 -18.85
N ARG A 150 -11.43 21.16 -17.69
CA ARG A 150 -12.90 21.22 -17.59
C ARG A 150 -13.46 22.56 -18.06
N GLU A 151 -12.76 23.66 -17.85
CA GLU A 151 -13.19 24.99 -18.33
C GLU A 151 -13.09 25.11 -19.85
N ARG A 152 -12.03 24.56 -20.46
CA ARG A 152 -11.85 24.54 -21.92
C ARG A 152 -12.92 23.73 -22.64
N THR A 153 -13.38 22.61 -22.08
CA THR A 153 -14.45 21.80 -22.69
C THR A 153 -15.82 22.49 -22.59
N ARG A 154 -16.11 23.20 -21.48
CA ARG A 154 -17.35 23.97 -21.32
C ARG A 154 -17.45 25.18 -22.26
N GLY A 155 -16.34 25.87 -22.53
CA GLY A 155 -16.32 27.03 -23.43
C GLY A 155 -16.61 26.68 -24.91
N ARG A 156 -16.30 25.45 -25.34
CA ARG A 156 -16.47 25.02 -26.74
C ARG A 156 -17.92 24.70 -27.10
N SER A 157 -18.77 24.39 -26.12
CA SER A 157 -20.18 24.06 -26.35
C SER A 157 -21.08 25.28 -26.53
N ARG A 158 -20.61 26.50 -26.18
CA ARG A 158 -21.39 27.74 -26.27
C ARG A 158 -21.28 28.49 -27.60
N LYS A 159 -20.39 28.10 -28.52
CA LYS A 159 -20.19 28.76 -29.82
C LYS A 159 -20.85 28.03 -31.02
N ARG A 160 -21.84 27.16 -30.78
CA ARG A 160 -22.56 26.41 -31.82
C ARG A 160 -24.06 26.72 -31.89
N SER A 161 -24.46 27.87 -31.34
CA SER A 161 -25.82 28.43 -31.42
C SER A 161 -25.71 29.81 -32.03
#